data_AF-A0A933EVT2-F1
#
_entry.id   AF-A0A933EVT2-F1
#
_cell.length_a   1.000
_cell.length_b   1.000
_cell.length_c   1.000
_cell.angle_alpha   90.00
_cell.angle_beta   90.00
_cell.angle_gamma   90.00
#
_symmetry.space_group_name_H-M   'P 1'
#
loop_
_entity.id
_entity.type
_entity.pdbx_description
1 polymer ?
#
loop_
_entity_poly.entity_id
_entity_poly.type
_entity_poly.pdbx_seq_one_letter_code
_entity_poly.pdbx_strand_id
1 'polypeptide(L)'
;MQAISLVEKGWAGARQLSIQLARRGVRVRHLVKGALSREVLEVLTPHEGMTIHGVPRRAYRPVAWLALQRGRWRGDLALVLVDNERAFQWVSRVVPSLGGRLVLIQEADDGSPRIAQAGAAVDPALMALDRAPS
;
A
#
# COMPACT_ATOMS: atom_id res chain seq x y z
N MET A 1 8.57 -10.73 -5.45
CA MET A 1 7.91 -10.14 -4.26
C MET A 1 7.05 -8.95 -4.66
N GLN A 2 5.83 -8.85 -4.15
CA GLN A 2 4.88 -7.79 -4.42
C GLN A 2 4.35 -7.16 -3.12
N ALA A 3 4.19 -5.84 -3.14
CA ALA A 3 3.39 -5.08 -2.17
C ALA A 3 2.10 -4.57 -2.83
N ILE A 4 1.01 -4.57 -2.06
CA ILE A 4 -0.27 -3.95 -2.46
C ILE A 4 -0.53 -2.80 -1.51
N SER A 5 -0.60 -1.57 -2.03
CA SER A 5 -0.94 -0.38 -1.26
C SER A 5 -2.40 -0.01 -1.53
N LEU A 6 -3.20 0.03 -0.47
CA LEU A 6 -4.62 0.36 -0.48
C LEU A 6 -4.77 1.75 0.14
N VAL A 7 -5.08 2.75 -0.69
CA VAL A 7 -5.12 4.16 -0.31
C VAL A 7 -6.56 4.68 -0.31
N GLU A 8 -7.05 5.11 0.85
CA GLU A 8 -8.34 5.77 1.05
C GLU A 8 -8.24 7.24 1.45
N LYS A 9 -7.16 7.66 2.13
CA LYS A 9 -6.94 9.00 2.68
C LYS A 9 -5.45 9.36 2.66
N GLY A 10 -5.09 10.43 1.95
CA GLY A 10 -3.69 10.87 1.88
C GLY A 10 -2.86 9.95 1.00
N TRP A 11 -2.64 10.35 -0.25
CA TRP A 11 -1.90 9.53 -1.21
C TRP A 11 -0.40 9.80 -1.20
N ALA A 12 0.04 10.93 -0.66
CA ALA A 12 1.43 11.39 -0.72
C ALA A 12 2.35 10.49 0.11
N GLY A 13 2.06 10.31 1.40
CA GLY A 13 2.86 9.44 2.28
C GLY A 13 2.86 7.98 1.78
N ALA A 14 1.68 7.43 1.46
CA ALA A 14 1.58 6.07 0.94
C ALA A 14 2.35 5.86 -0.38
N ARG A 15 2.39 6.87 -1.25
CA ARG A 15 3.20 6.85 -2.47
C ARG A 15 4.69 6.91 -2.16
N GLN A 16 5.14 7.76 -1.25
CA GLN A 16 6.56 7.85 -0.89
C GLN A 16 7.09 6.51 -0.36
N LEU A 17 6.34 5.84 0.51
CA LEU A 17 6.69 4.50 0.98
C LEU A 17 6.67 3.46 -0.16
N SER A 18 5.68 3.55 -1.05
CA SER A 18 5.61 2.71 -2.25
C SER A 18 6.85 2.87 -3.15
N ILE A 19 7.35 4.11 -3.31
CA ILE A 19 8.58 4.41 -4.04
C ILE A 19 9.81 3.82 -3.34
N GLN A 20 9.91 3.98 -2.01
CA GLN A 20 11.01 3.39 -1.24
C GLN A 20 11.06 1.86 -1.37
N LEU A 21 9.89 1.20 -1.37
CA LEU A 21 9.78 -0.24 -1.60
C LEU A 21 10.18 -0.62 -3.04
N ALA A 22 9.74 0.16 -4.04
CA ALA A 22 10.12 -0.06 -5.43
C ALA A 22 11.64 0.05 -5.64
N ARG A 23 12.30 1.04 -5.03
CA ARG A 23 13.76 1.19 -5.03
C ARG A 23 14.49 -0.01 -4.41
N ARG A 24 13.84 -0.73 -3.49
CA ARG A 24 14.35 -1.98 -2.89
C ARG A 24 13.99 -3.23 -3.71
N GLY A 25 13.50 -3.07 -4.95
CA GLY A 25 13.14 -4.16 -5.85
C GLY A 25 11.78 -4.81 -5.57
N VAL A 26 10.95 -4.20 -4.71
CA VAL A 26 9.59 -4.71 -4.43
C VAL A 26 8.61 -4.13 -5.45
N ARG A 27 7.92 -4.99 -6.20
CA ARG A 27 6.87 -4.51 -7.13
C ARG A 27 5.69 -4.00 -6.34
N VAL A 28 5.30 -2.74 -6.50
CA VAL A 28 4.19 -2.13 -5.76
C VAL A 28 3.00 -1.88 -6.67
N ARG A 29 1.83 -2.39 -6.28
CA ARG A 29 0.55 -2.01 -6.88
C ARG A 29 -0.20 -1.08 -5.92
N HIS A 30 -0.42 0.15 -6.34
CA HIS A 30 -0.99 1.22 -5.55
C HIS A 30 -2.43 1.49 -6.01
N LEU A 31 -3.40 1.10 -5.19
CA LEU A 31 -4.84 1.21 -5.47
C LEU A 31 -5.40 2.39 -4.70
N VAL A 32 -5.80 3.45 -5.40
CA VAL A 32 -6.36 4.67 -4.79
C VAL A 32 -7.87 4.64 -4.89
N LYS A 33 -8.55 4.86 -3.76
CA LYS A 33 -10.02 4.90 -3.66
C LYS A 33 -10.56 6.21 -4.22
N GLY A 34 -11.25 6.10 -5.35
CA GLY A 34 -11.78 7.24 -6.11
C GLY A 34 -11.21 7.25 -7.53
N ALA A 35 -11.87 8.00 -8.41
CA ALA A 35 -11.26 8.32 -9.69
C ALA A 35 -10.10 9.30 -9.44
N LEU A 36 -8.91 8.98 -9.94
CA LEU A 36 -7.83 9.94 -10.06
C LEU A 36 -8.16 10.82 -11.27
N SER A 37 -8.08 12.15 -11.12
CA SER A 37 -8.20 13.03 -12.29
C SER A 37 -7.05 12.75 -13.24
N ARG A 38 -7.28 13.01 -14.53
CA ARG A 38 -6.26 12.83 -15.57
C ARG A 38 -5.02 13.68 -15.28
N GLU A 39 -5.22 14.90 -14.80
CA GLU A 39 -4.17 15.82 -14.35
C GLU A 39 -3.30 15.22 -13.23
N VAL A 40 -3.93 14.57 -12.24
CA VAL A 40 -3.19 13.90 -11.16
C VAL A 40 -2.39 12.72 -11.72
N LEU A 41 -2.96 11.93 -12.64
CA LEU A 41 -2.23 10.84 -13.29
C LEU A 41 -1.06 11.32 -14.15
N GLU A 42 -1.18 12.50 -14.78
CA GLU A 42 -0.13 13.11 -15.60
C GLU A 42 1.02 13.67 -14.75
N VAL A 43 0.73 14.20 -13.56
CA VAL A 43 1.74 14.69 -12.61
C VAL A 43 2.39 13.54 -11.82
N LEU A 44 1.68 12.40 -11.68
CA LEU A 44 2.21 11.20 -11.04
C LEU A 44 3.31 10.59 -11.91
N THR A 45 4.56 11.02 -11.67
CA THR A 45 5.74 10.46 -12.33
C THR A 45 5.73 8.93 -12.14
N PRO A 46 5.70 8.15 -13.23
CA PRO A 46 5.82 6.71 -13.16
C PRO A 46 7.15 6.37 -12.52
N HIS A 47 7.14 5.54 -11.48
CA HIS A 47 8.36 4.99 -10.90
C HIS A 47 8.47 3.54 -11.34
N GLU A 48 9.63 3.14 -11.85
CA GLU A 48 9.87 1.75 -12.20
C GLU A 48 9.61 0.86 -10.97
N GLY A 49 8.92 -0.26 -11.20
CA GLY A 49 8.47 -1.17 -10.13
C GLY A 49 7.19 -0.75 -9.41
N MET A 50 6.61 0.42 -9.71
CA MET A 50 5.34 0.89 -9.12
C MET A 50 4.26 1.09 -10.19
N THR A 51 3.03 0.63 -9.89
CA THR A 51 1.84 0.85 -10.73
C THR A 51 0.76 1.52 -9.90
N ILE A 52 0.12 2.57 -10.42
CA ILE A 52 -0.93 3.32 -9.73
C ILE A 52 -2.26 3.12 -10.46
N HIS A 53 -3.32 2.79 -9.72
CA HIS A 53 -4.67 2.62 -10.25
C HIS A 53 -5.67 3.41 -9.40
N GLY A 54 -6.39 4.35 -10.03
CA GLY A 54 -7.60 4.92 -9.45
C GLY A 54 -8.76 3.93 -9.58
N VAL A 55 -9.43 3.62 -8.47
CA VAL A 55 -10.52 2.65 -8.42
C VAL A 55 -11.79 3.32 -7.94
N PRO A 56 -12.91 3.27 -8.69
CA PRO A 56 -14.18 3.86 -8.26
C PRO A 56 -14.59 3.39 -6.86
N ARG A 57 -15.10 4.31 -6.01
CA ARG A 57 -15.41 4.03 -4.60
C ARG A 57 -16.26 2.77 -4.39
N ARG A 58 -17.26 2.55 -5.26
CA ARG A 58 -18.15 1.36 -5.24
C ARG A 58 -17.43 0.04 -5.53
N ALA A 59 -16.34 0.09 -6.30
CA ALA A 59 -15.57 -1.08 -6.72
C ALA A 59 -14.27 -1.26 -5.91
N TYR A 60 -13.93 -0.33 -5.03
CA TYR A 60 -12.65 -0.34 -4.32
C TYR A 60 -12.41 -1.63 -3.52
N ARG A 61 -13.37 -2.01 -2.66
CA ARG A 61 -13.27 -3.23 -1.85
C ARG A 61 -13.18 -4.52 -2.69
N PRO A 62 -14.06 -4.78 -3.67
CA PRO A 62 -13.94 -5.98 -4.48
C PRO A 62 -12.65 -6.02 -5.31
N VAL A 63 -12.17 -4.89 -5.84
CA VAL A 63 -10.88 -4.82 -6.55
C VAL A 63 -9.71 -5.07 -5.61
N ALA A 64 -9.72 -4.49 -4.42
CA ALA A 64 -8.70 -4.75 -3.40
C ALA A 64 -8.67 -6.23 -3.00
N TRP A 65 -9.83 -6.83 -2.74
CA TRP A 65 -9.94 -8.27 -2.47
C TRP A 65 -9.37 -9.13 -3.59
N LEU A 66 -9.75 -8.85 -4.84
CA LEU A 66 -9.26 -9.58 -6.00
C LEU A 66 -7.74 -9.43 -6.17
N ALA A 67 -7.19 -8.25 -5.90
CA ALA A 67 -5.76 -8.01 -5.97
C ALA A 67 -4.99 -8.85 -4.92
N LEU A 68 -5.51 -8.92 -3.69
CA LEU A 68 -4.95 -9.74 -2.62
C LEU A 68 -4.99 -11.24 -2.97
N GLN A 69 -6.14 -11.73 -3.42
CA GLN A 69 -6.30 -13.13 -3.84
C GLN A 69 -5.38 -13.48 -5.01
N ARG A 70 -5.24 -12.60 -5.99
CA ARG A 70 -4.32 -12.79 -7.11
C ARG A 70 -2.86 -12.87 -6.65
N GLY A 71 -2.44 -12.03 -5.72
CA GLY A 71 -1.09 -12.08 -5.14
C GLY A 71 -0.85 -13.36 -4.35
N ARG A 72 -1.87 -13.83 -3.60
CA ARG A 72 -1.82 -15.13 -2.91
C ARG A 72 -1.67 -16.30 -3.88
N TRP A 73 -2.44 -16.31 -4.97
CA TRP A 73 -2.42 -17.38 -5.96
C TRP A 73 -1.08 -17.44 -6.70
N ARG A 74 -0.47 -16.28 -6.96
CA ARG A 74 0.88 -16.17 -7.53
C ARG A 74 2.00 -16.48 -6.54
N GLY A 75 1.69 -16.57 -5.24
CA GLY A 75 2.67 -16.81 -4.19
C GLY A 75 3.67 -15.66 -3.99
N ASP A 76 3.38 -14.45 -4.48
CA ASP A 76 4.30 -13.32 -4.45
C ASP A 76 3.84 -12.15 -3.57
N LEU A 77 2.65 -12.24 -2.95
CA LEU A 77 2.15 -11.26 -1.99
C LEU A 77 2.98 -11.30 -0.70
N ALA A 78 3.79 -10.28 -0.47
CA ALA A 78 4.58 -10.16 0.75
C ALA A 78 4.05 -9.10 1.71
N LEU A 79 3.49 -8.01 1.19
CA LEU A 79 3.13 -6.85 1.99
C LEU A 79 1.84 -6.21 1.51
N VAL A 80 1.02 -5.77 2.46
CA VAL A 80 -0.16 -4.96 2.24
C VAL A 80 -0.01 -3.70 3.07
N LEU A 81 -0.09 -2.56 2.41
CA LEU A 81 -0.05 -1.24 3.01
C LEU A 81 -1.47 -0.68 2.99
N VAL A 82 -1.92 -0.09 4.09
CA VAL A 82 -3.21 0.60 4.16
C VAL A 82 -3.03 1.93 4.86
N ASP A 83 -3.77 2.96 4.48
CA ASP A 83 -3.70 4.31 5.09
C ASP A 83 -4.92 4.64 5.98
N ASN A 84 -5.80 3.65 6.16
CA ASN A 84 -7.08 3.84 6.82
C ASN A 84 -7.34 2.73 7.83
N GLU A 85 -7.69 3.10 9.05
CA GLU A 85 -7.96 2.14 10.13
C GLU A 85 -9.12 1.19 9.79
N ARG A 86 -10.20 1.67 9.16
CA ARG A 86 -11.33 0.79 8.79
C ARG A 86 -10.90 -0.22 7.73
N ALA A 87 -10.06 0.20 6.78
CA ALA A 87 -9.44 -0.71 5.83
C ALA A 87 -8.55 -1.73 6.58
N PHE A 88 -7.67 -1.26 7.46
CA PHE A 88 -6.78 -2.11 8.26
C PHE A 88 -7.53 -3.20 9.02
N GLN A 89 -8.60 -2.84 9.74
CA GLN A 89 -9.43 -3.80 10.48
C GLN A 89 -10.10 -4.84 9.57
N TRP A 90 -10.47 -4.44 8.35
CA TRP A 90 -11.03 -5.36 7.38
C TRP A 90 -9.98 -6.31 6.81
N VAL A 91 -8.79 -5.81 6.42
CA VAL A 91 -7.74 -6.66 5.83
C VAL A 91 -6.95 -7.45 6.85
N SER A 92 -6.87 -7.03 8.12
CA SER A 92 -6.11 -7.72 9.18
C SER A 92 -6.61 -9.14 9.43
N ARG A 93 -7.89 -9.39 9.17
CA ARG A 93 -8.50 -10.73 9.29
C ARG A 93 -8.13 -11.68 8.16
N VAL A 94 -7.65 -11.13 7.04
CA VAL A 94 -7.51 -11.86 5.77
C VAL A 94 -6.04 -12.00 5.40
N VAL A 95 -5.29 -10.91 5.42
CA VAL A 95 -3.91 -10.84 4.93
C VAL A 95 -2.99 -11.89 5.56
N PRO A 96 -3.06 -12.18 6.88
CA PRO A 96 -2.27 -13.26 7.47
C PRO A 96 -2.56 -14.64 6.86
N SER A 97 -3.83 -14.96 6.61
CA SER A 97 -4.23 -16.22 5.95
C SER A 97 -3.76 -16.30 4.49
N LEU A 98 -3.47 -15.15 3.88
CA LEU A 98 -2.91 -15.04 2.53
C LEU A 98 -1.37 -15.05 2.53
N GLY A 99 -0.72 -15.29 3.68
CA GLY A 99 0.75 -15.31 3.79
C GLY A 99 1.43 -13.95 3.61
N GLY A 100 0.65 -12.86 3.60
CA GLY A 100 1.15 -11.51 3.49
C GLY A 100 1.31 -10.83 4.87
N ARG A 101 2.12 -9.78 4.91
CA ARG A 101 2.26 -8.88 6.06
C ARG A 101 1.35 -7.67 5.87
N LEU A 102 0.80 -7.10 6.94
CA LEU A 102 -0.09 -5.94 6.88
C LEU A 102 0.49 -4.77 7.68
N VAL A 103 0.47 -3.57 7.12
CA VAL A 103 0.96 -2.35 7.75
C VAL A 103 -0.05 -1.21 7.55
N LEU A 104 -0.41 -0.54 8.65
CA LEU A 104 -1.10 0.74 8.64
C LEU A 104 -0.07 1.86 8.53
N ILE A 105 -0.24 2.69 7.52
CA ILE A 105 0.51 3.92 7.29
C ILE A 105 -0.36 5.09 7.75
N GLN A 106 0.25 6.06 8.39
CA GLN A 106 -0.32 7.38 8.60
C GLN A 106 0.60 8.41 7.97
N GLU A 107 0.05 9.55 7.60
CA GLU A 107 0.84 10.71 7.16
C GLU A 107 1.10 11.57 8.40
N ALA A 108 2.37 11.90 8.65
CA ALA A 108 2.75 12.83 9.71
C ALA A 108 2.41 14.28 9.31
N ASP A 109 2.50 15.20 10.27
CA ASP A 109 2.21 16.62 10.05
C ASP A 109 3.13 17.27 9.00
N ASP A 110 4.30 16.69 8.75
CA ASP A 110 5.26 17.12 7.73
C ASP A 110 5.05 16.45 6.35
N GLY A 111 3.99 15.65 6.19
CA GLY A 111 3.68 14.91 4.96
C GLY A 111 4.44 13.60 4.79
N SER A 112 5.32 13.23 5.72
CA SER A 112 6.09 11.99 5.65
C SER A 112 5.24 10.76 6.03
N PRO A 113 5.47 9.58 5.42
CA PRO A 113 4.80 8.36 5.84
C PRO A 113 5.37 7.86 7.16
N ARG A 114 4.48 7.53 8.09
CA ARG A 114 4.78 6.82 9.33
C ARG A 114 4.07 5.50 9.40
N ILE A 115 4.74 4.48 9.94
CA ILE A 115 4.08 3.20 10.21
C ILE A 115 3.38 3.27 11.56
N ALA A 116 2.07 3.43 11.55
CA ALA A 116 1.26 3.56 12.76
C ALA A 116 0.96 2.21 13.42
N GLN A 117 0.79 1.15 12.63
CA GLN A 117 0.52 -0.18 13.14
C GLN A 117 1.06 -1.26 12.22
N ALA A 118 1.62 -2.31 12.80
CA ALA A 118 1.99 -3.54 12.12
C ALA A 118 1.04 -4.67 12.53
N GLY A 119 0.57 -5.47 11.58
CA GLY A 119 -0.05 -6.77 11.89
C GLY A 119 0.96 -7.73 12.51
N ALA A 120 0.48 -8.81 13.14
CA ALA A 120 1.28 -9.74 13.95
C ALA A 120 2.49 -10.43 13.25
N ALA A 121 2.70 -10.19 11.95
CA ALA A 121 3.75 -10.82 11.14
C ALA A 121 4.68 -9.82 10.41
N VAL A 122 4.74 -8.55 10.84
CA VAL A 122 5.60 -7.55 10.17
C VAL A 122 7.05 -7.67 10.63
N ASP A 123 7.95 -7.60 9.66
CA ASP A 123 9.40 -7.64 9.82
C ASP A 123 9.93 -6.35 10.48
N PRO A 124 10.81 -6.42 11.50
CA PRO A 124 11.42 -5.25 12.11
C PRO A 124 12.14 -4.33 11.10
N ALA A 125 12.69 -4.88 10.01
CA ALA A 125 13.35 -4.09 8.96
C ALA A 125 12.38 -3.22 8.14
N LEU A 126 11.10 -3.60 8.11
CA LEU A 126 10.03 -2.79 7.53
C LEU A 126 9.65 -1.64 8.49
N MET A 127 9.70 -1.86 9.81
CA MET A 127 9.50 -0.79 10.80
C MET A 127 10.65 0.23 10.80
N ALA A 128 11.85 -0.17 10.36
CA ALA A 128 12.99 0.75 10.21
C ALA A 128 12.86 1.73 9.02
N LEU A 129 11.90 1.53 8.11
CA LEU A 129 11.58 2.51 7.05
C LEU A 129 11.02 3.84 7.62
N ASP A 130 10.58 3.82 8.88
CA ASP A 130 10.11 4.99 9.64
C ASP A 130 11.23 5.99 10.00
N ARG A 131 12.51 5.64 9.78
CA ARG A 131 13.68 6.42 10.26
C ARG A 131 14.68 6.85 9.19
N ALA A 132 14.45 6.56 7.91
CA ALA A 132 15.41 6.96 6.88
C ALA A 132 15.21 8.46 6.54
N PRO A 133 16.20 9.33 6.78
CA PRO A 133 16.12 10.72 6.33
C PRO A 133 16.06 10.75 4.80
N SER A 134 15.24 11.67 4.29
CA SER A 134 15.04 11.93 2.86
C SER A 134 16.31 12.48 2.21
#